data_AF-A0A815SID2-F1
#
_entry.id   AF-A0A815SID2-F1
#
_cell.length_a   1.000
_cell.length_b   1.000
_cell.length_c   1.000
_cell.angle_alpha   90.00
_cell.angle_beta   90.00
_cell.angle_gamma   90.00
#
_symmetry.space_group_name_H-M   'P 1'
#
loop_
_entity.id
_entity.type
_entity.pdbx_description
1 polymer ?
#
loop_
_entity_poly.entity_id
_entity_poly.type
_entity_poly.pdbx_seq_one_letter_code
_entity_poly.pdbx_strand_id
1 'polypeptide(L)'
;MASTIADLAAYYSRMLFIIYWPIMPILSVMGIVGAILSGIIFSHRSMRQNPGSIYFIALSVAIFMVMVSNGLLLSLGIIPNVLLDNQSLAYCKLSTYSINLCPALHRYCLVLAAIDRTLITSSNATVRKRSTHRLAYRTISGMTLIAILYYIHVLVGYDIYVLPSGTIACVPSIGTYSYFFAYSNLVVNNLIPLSLLTILAIKTLRNLQRVRIQPSNNC
;
A
#
# COMPACT_ATOMS: atom_id res chain seq x y z
N MET A 1 -13.88 -23.44 30.59
CA MET A 1 -13.52 -22.08 30.15
C MET A 1 -12.49 -22.08 29.00
N ALA A 2 -11.48 -22.95 29.00
CA ALA A 2 -10.54 -23.04 27.88
C ALA A 2 -11.16 -23.61 26.58
N SER A 3 -12.08 -24.57 26.68
CA SER A 3 -12.78 -25.16 25.51
C SER A 3 -13.64 -24.14 24.75
N THR A 4 -14.42 -23.34 25.48
CA THR A 4 -15.30 -22.31 24.90
C THR A 4 -14.56 -21.21 24.14
N ILE A 5 -13.31 -20.89 24.54
CA ILE A 5 -12.48 -19.88 23.85
C ILE A 5 -11.88 -20.47 22.56
N ALA A 6 -11.47 -21.74 22.58
CA ALA A 6 -10.97 -22.43 21.40
C ALA A 6 -12.07 -22.62 20.33
N ASP A 7 -13.27 -22.98 20.76
CA ASP A 7 -14.43 -23.12 19.87
C ASP A 7 -14.83 -21.79 19.23
N LEU A 8 -14.74 -20.70 20.00
CA LEU A 8 -15.01 -19.35 19.50
C LEU A 8 -13.95 -18.91 18.48
N ALA A 9 -12.66 -19.15 18.73
CA ALA A 9 -11.60 -18.84 17.78
C ALA A 9 -11.72 -19.66 16.47
N ALA A 10 -12.09 -20.93 16.58
CA ALA A 10 -12.35 -21.78 15.42
C ALA A 10 -13.56 -21.27 14.61
N TYR A 11 -14.63 -20.85 15.29
CA TYR A 11 -15.81 -20.25 14.64
C TYR A 11 -15.46 -18.96 13.88
N TYR A 12 -14.72 -18.03 14.51
CA TYR A 12 -14.26 -16.80 13.85
C TYR A 12 -13.37 -17.09 12.64
N SER A 13 -12.41 -18.01 12.76
CA SER A 13 -11.52 -18.35 11.64
C SER A 13 -12.28 -18.94 10.44
N ARG A 14 -13.28 -19.78 10.68
CA ARG A 14 -14.16 -20.33 9.63
C ARG A 14 -15.02 -19.26 8.98
N MET A 15 -15.59 -18.35 9.78
CA MET A 15 -16.41 -17.26 9.27
C MET A 15 -15.58 -16.30 8.38
N LEU A 16 -14.38 -15.94 8.84
CA LEU A 16 -13.44 -15.15 8.03
C LEU A 16 -13.08 -15.89 6.75
N PHE A 17 -12.76 -17.18 6.81
CA PHE A 17 -12.44 -17.95 5.62
C PHE A 17 -13.55 -17.91 4.57
N ILE A 18 -14.80 -18.16 4.97
CA ILE A 18 -15.96 -18.17 4.06
C ILE A 18 -16.17 -16.80 3.39
N ILE A 19 -15.99 -15.71 4.13
CA ILE A 19 -16.19 -14.34 3.62
C ILE A 19 -15.04 -13.91 2.72
N TYR A 20 -13.80 -14.14 3.15
CA TYR A 20 -12.60 -13.67 2.44
C TYR A 20 -12.30 -14.49 1.19
N TRP A 21 -12.67 -15.78 1.17
CA TRP A 21 -12.41 -16.70 0.06
C TRP A 21 -12.92 -16.23 -1.31
N PRO A 22 -14.20 -15.80 -1.47
CA PRO A 22 -14.67 -15.29 -2.76
C PRO A 22 -14.28 -13.83 -3.03
N ILE A 23 -14.10 -13.01 -1.98
CA ILE A 23 -13.90 -11.56 -2.13
C ILE A 23 -12.48 -11.24 -2.61
N MET A 24 -11.46 -11.90 -2.05
CA MET A 24 -10.07 -11.62 -2.36
C MET A 24 -9.67 -11.83 -3.84
N PRO A 25 -10.05 -12.92 -4.53
CA PRO A 25 -9.73 -13.07 -5.95
C PRO A 25 -10.44 -12.03 -6.81
N ILE A 26 -11.69 -11.68 -6.50
CA ILE A 26 -12.45 -10.65 -7.23
C ILE A 26 -11.74 -9.29 -7.11
N LEU A 27 -11.39 -8.89 -5.88
CA LEU A 27 -10.66 -7.64 -5.64
C LEU A 27 -9.28 -7.64 -6.32
N SER A 28 -8.61 -8.80 -6.35
CA SER A 28 -7.31 -8.93 -7.01
C SER A 28 -7.40 -8.75 -8.51
N VAL A 29 -8.38 -9.38 -9.16
CA VAL A 29 -8.61 -9.22 -10.61
C VAL A 29 -8.99 -7.77 -10.93
N MET A 30 -9.92 -7.19 -10.18
CA MET A 30 -10.30 -5.79 -10.36
C MET A 30 -9.10 -4.85 -10.15
N GLY A 31 -8.27 -5.11 -9.15
CA GLY A 31 -7.06 -4.34 -8.87
C GLY A 31 -6.04 -4.41 -9.99
N ILE A 32 -5.79 -5.60 -10.55
CA ILE A 32 -4.87 -5.80 -11.68
C ILE A 32 -5.39 -5.07 -12.93
N VAL A 33 -6.67 -5.27 -13.27
CA VAL A 33 -7.29 -4.60 -14.42
C VAL A 33 -7.24 -3.08 -14.26
N GLY A 34 -7.60 -2.57 -13.07
CA GLY A 34 -7.54 -1.14 -12.76
C GLY A 34 -6.13 -0.57 -12.84
N ALA A 35 -5.12 -1.31 -12.38
CA ALA A 35 -3.72 -0.90 -12.48
C ALA A 35 -3.23 -0.85 -13.93
N ILE A 36 -3.57 -1.85 -14.75
CA ILE A 36 -3.20 -1.89 -16.18
C ILE A 36 -3.84 -0.72 -16.92
N LEU A 37 -5.16 -0.52 -16.77
CA LEU A 37 -5.88 0.57 -17.43
C LEU A 37 -5.33 1.94 -17.02
N SER A 38 -5.08 2.15 -15.72
CA SER A 38 -4.48 3.38 -15.21
C SER A 38 -3.09 3.61 -15.81
N GLY A 39 -2.26 2.55 -15.84
CA GLY A 39 -0.94 2.60 -16.46
C GLY A 39 -0.99 3.00 -17.95
N ILE A 40 -1.94 2.47 -18.72
CA ILE A 40 -2.15 2.81 -20.13
C ILE A 40 -2.58 4.28 -20.29
N ILE A 41 -3.58 4.72 -19.53
CA ILE A 41 -4.13 6.09 -19.61
C ILE A 41 -3.05 7.12 -19.27
N PHE A 42 -2.34 6.94 -18.15
CA PHE A 42 -1.30 7.88 -17.73
C PHE A 42 -0.03 7.78 -18.57
N SER A 43 0.16 6.67 -19.28
CA SER A 43 1.22 6.53 -20.29
C SER A 43 0.94 7.28 -21.59
N HIS A 44 -0.29 7.74 -21.84
CA HIS A 44 -0.61 8.47 -23.05
C HIS A 44 0.13 9.82 -23.13
N ARG A 45 0.63 10.17 -24.33
CA ARG A 45 1.53 11.32 -24.58
C ARG A 45 0.93 12.67 -24.14
N SER A 46 -0.39 12.81 -24.23
CA SER A 46 -1.13 13.99 -23.78
C SER A 46 -1.06 14.20 -22.26
N MET A 47 -1.08 13.12 -21.47
CA MET A 47 -1.10 13.19 -20.00
C MET A 47 0.31 13.23 -19.38
N ARG A 48 1.34 12.75 -20.09
CA ARG A 48 2.75 12.82 -19.65
C ARG A 48 3.31 14.24 -19.58
N GLN A 49 2.63 15.24 -20.12
CA GLN A 49 3.04 16.64 -20.00
C GLN A 49 2.91 17.18 -18.56
N ASN A 50 2.08 16.52 -17.74
CA ASN A 50 1.92 16.89 -16.34
C ASN A 50 2.88 16.07 -15.45
N PRO A 51 3.68 16.72 -14.58
CA PRO A 51 4.55 16.04 -13.63
C PRO A 51 3.79 15.08 -12.70
N GLY A 52 2.53 15.40 -12.38
CA GLY A 52 1.61 14.55 -11.62
C GLY A 52 1.38 13.15 -12.21
N SER A 53 1.47 12.99 -13.53
CA SER A 53 1.25 11.71 -14.21
C SER A 53 2.26 10.64 -13.79
N ILE A 54 3.50 11.03 -13.47
CA ILE A 54 4.55 10.09 -13.02
C ILE A 54 4.16 9.43 -11.71
N TYR A 55 3.57 10.19 -10.77
CA TYR A 55 3.12 9.62 -9.49
C TYR A 55 1.98 8.62 -9.69
N PHE A 56 1.07 8.87 -10.64
CA PHE A 56 0.00 7.92 -10.97
C PHE A 56 0.52 6.65 -11.63
N ILE A 57 1.52 6.75 -12.51
CA ILE A 57 2.18 5.56 -13.08
C ILE A 57 2.84 4.75 -11.97
N ALA A 58 3.59 5.41 -11.08
CA ALA A 58 4.22 4.75 -9.94
C ALA A 58 3.17 4.08 -9.01
N LEU A 59 2.02 4.72 -8.82
CA LEU A 59 0.89 4.15 -8.08
C LEU A 59 0.34 2.89 -8.75
N SER A 60 0.14 2.92 -10.07
CA SER A 60 -0.34 1.76 -10.84
C SER A 60 0.63 0.59 -10.76
N VAL A 61 1.94 0.85 -10.87
CA VAL A 61 2.98 -0.18 -10.70
C VAL A 61 2.96 -0.75 -9.27
N ALA A 62 2.84 0.09 -8.26
CA ALA A 62 2.76 -0.36 -6.87
C ALA A 62 1.51 -1.23 -6.62
N ILE A 63 0.33 -0.84 -7.13
CA ILE A 63 -0.90 -1.63 -7.02
C ILE A 63 -0.74 -2.98 -7.72
N PHE A 64 -0.16 -3.00 -8.91
CA PHE A 64 0.11 -4.24 -9.64
C PHE A 64 1.03 -5.17 -8.83
N MET A 65 2.12 -4.65 -8.27
CA MET A 65 3.02 -5.42 -7.40
C MET A 65 2.30 -5.94 -6.15
N VAL A 66 1.45 -5.13 -5.50
CA VAL A 66 0.64 -5.57 -4.36
C VAL A 66 -0.27 -6.73 -4.75
N MET A 67 -1.00 -6.61 -5.85
CA MET A 67 -1.99 -7.62 -6.25
C MET A 67 -1.34 -8.92 -6.73
N VAL A 68 -0.19 -8.85 -7.39
CA VAL A 68 0.57 -10.05 -7.78
C VAL A 68 1.17 -10.74 -6.54
N SER A 69 1.78 -9.98 -5.62
CA SER A 69 2.41 -10.54 -4.42
C SER A 69 1.43 -11.05 -3.37
N ASN A 70 0.27 -10.41 -3.20
CA ASN A 70 -0.74 -10.76 -2.19
C ASN A 70 -1.90 -11.59 -2.76
N GLY A 71 -2.45 -11.17 -3.90
CA GLY A 71 -3.71 -11.70 -4.44
C GLY A 71 -3.56 -13.07 -5.09
N LEU A 72 -2.51 -13.26 -5.89
CA LEU A 72 -2.28 -14.53 -6.59
C LEU A 72 -1.73 -15.62 -5.64
N LEU A 73 -0.87 -15.24 -4.70
CA LEU A 73 -0.24 -16.18 -3.76
C LEU A 73 -1.25 -16.74 -2.75
N LEU A 74 -2.13 -15.89 -2.22
CA LEU A 74 -3.17 -16.28 -1.26
C LEU A 74 -4.29 -17.10 -1.93
N SER A 75 -4.57 -16.85 -3.22
CA SER A 75 -5.54 -17.64 -3.98
C SER A 75 -4.97 -19.00 -4.46
N LEU A 76 -3.65 -19.12 -4.67
CA LEU A 76 -3.00 -20.38 -5.01
C LEU A 76 -2.70 -21.27 -3.79
N GLY A 77 -2.62 -20.71 -2.58
CA GLY A 77 -2.52 -21.44 -1.31
C GLY A 77 -3.78 -22.27 -0.94
N ILE A 78 -4.77 -22.32 -1.85
CA ILE A 78 -6.01 -23.09 -1.72
C ILE A 78 -5.87 -24.51 -2.31
N ILE A 79 -4.73 -24.87 -2.91
CA ILE A 79 -4.41 -26.29 -3.12
C ILE A 79 -3.94 -26.84 -1.77
N PRO A 80 -4.69 -27.72 -1.10
CA PRO A 80 -4.40 -28.17 0.28
C PRO A 80 -3.06 -28.92 0.45
N ASN A 81 -2.25 -29.04 -0.60
CA ASN A 81 -0.94 -29.69 -0.63
C ASN A 81 0.21 -28.78 -1.08
N VAL A 82 -0.02 -27.49 -1.35
CA VAL A 82 1.02 -26.56 -1.81
C VAL A 82 1.21 -25.44 -0.80
N LEU A 83 1.64 -25.86 0.39
CA LEU A 83 2.06 -24.99 1.48
C LEU A 83 3.45 -24.41 1.15
N LEU A 84 3.52 -23.48 0.20
CA LEU A 84 4.76 -22.81 -0.23
C LEU A 84 5.37 -21.94 0.89
N ASP A 85 4.56 -21.36 1.77
CA ASP A 85 5.01 -20.65 2.99
C ASP A 85 5.72 -21.55 4.00
N ASN A 86 5.65 -22.85 3.78
CA ASN A 86 5.97 -23.89 4.74
C ASN A 86 7.21 -24.70 4.37
N GLN A 87 7.73 -24.50 3.16
CA GLN A 87 8.87 -25.25 2.65
C GLN A 87 10.18 -24.46 2.74
N SER A 88 10.14 -23.12 2.86
CA SER A 88 11.37 -22.35 3.06
C SER A 88 11.16 -21.08 3.89
N LEU A 89 12.00 -20.91 4.91
CA LEU A 89 12.10 -19.69 5.72
C LEU A 89 12.36 -18.45 4.87
N ALA A 90 13.13 -18.61 3.79
CA ALA A 90 13.43 -17.53 2.85
C ALA A 90 12.15 -17.00 2.16
N TYR A 91 11.25 -17.90 1.73
CA TYR A 91 10.01 -17.50 1.07
C TYR A 91 9.06 -16.79 2.05
N CYS A 92 8.86 -17.33 3.26
CA CYS A 92 8.04 -16.67 4.30
C CYS A 92 8.51 -15.23 4.58
N LYS A 93 9.83 -15.03 4.71
CA LYS A 93 10.42 -13.71 4.92
C LYS A 93 10.25 -12.77 3.72
N LEU A 94 10.55 -13.25 2.51
CA LEU A 94 10.44 -12.45 1.27
C LEU A 94 8.98 -12.09 0.93
N SER A 95 8.08 -13.05 1.11
CA SER A 95 6.64 -12.87 0.95
C SER A 95 6.16 -11.80 1.92
N THR A 96 6.44 -11.97 3.23
CA THR A 96 6.00 -11.01 4.25
C THR A 96 6.61 -9.63 4.08
N TYR A 97 7.88 -9.56 3.67
CA TYR A 97 8.52 -8.29 3.30
C TYR A 97 7.77 -7.59 2.16
N SER A 98 7.43 -8.31 1.09
CA SER A 98 6.70 -7.77 -0.06
C SER A 98 5.28 -7.33 0.30
N ILE A 99 4.58 -8.12 1.13
CA ILE A 99 3.23 -7.83 1.66
C ILE A 99 3.20 -6.53 2.45
N ASN A 100 4.28 -6.18 3.14
CA ASN A 100 4.35 -4.95 3.92
C ASN A 100 4.91 -3.76 3.12
N LEU A 101 5.96 -3.99 2.32
CA LEU A 101 6.61 -2.94 1.54
C LEU A 101 5.70 -2.38 0.44
N CYS A 102 5.08 -3.24 -0.37
CA CYS A 102 4.33 -2.80 -1.55
C CYS A 102 3.12 -1.91 -1.20
N PRO A 103 2.26 -2.27 -0.21
CA PRO A 103 1.17 -1.39 0.20
C PRO A 103 1.65 -0.09 0.84
N ALA A 104 2.79 -0.09 1.53
CA ALA A 104 3.37 1.13 2.08
C ALA A 104 3.82 2.07 0.96
N LEU A 105 4.55 1.55 -0.04
CA LEU A 105 4.94 2.31 -1.23
C LEU A 105 3.71 2.91 -1.93
N HIS A 106 2.65 2.12 -2.09
CA HIS A 106 1.39 2.62 -2.65
C HIS A 106 0.83 3.81 -1.86
N ARG A 107 0.69 3.70 -0.54
CA ARG A 107 0.16 4.77 0.33
C ARG A 107 1.02 6.03 0.28
N TYR A 108 2.35 5.89 0.35
CA TYR A 108 3.24 7.05 0.32
C TYR A 108 3.35 7.69 -1.07
N CYS A 109 3.29 6.91 -2.15
CA CYS A 109 3.15 7.46 -3.50
C CYS A 109 1.85 8.26 -3.65
N LEU A 110 0.74 7.79 -3.04
CA LEU A 110 -0.52 8.53 -3.01
C LEU A 110 -0.39 9.85 -2.23
N VAL A 111 0.31 9.86 -1.09
CA VAL A 111 0.64 11.09 -0.35
C VAL A 111 1.46 12.05 -1.22
N LEU A 112 2.51 11.56 -1.89
CA LEU A 112 3.34 12.39 -2.77
C LEU A 112 2.53 12.97 -3.95
N ALA A 113 1.63 12.17 -4.54
CA ALA A 113 0.71 12.64 -5.58
C ALA A 113 -0.23 13.75 -5.05
N ALA A 114 -0.73 13.61 -3.82
CA ALA A 114 -1.54 14.63 -3.17
C ALA A 114 -0.75 15.91 -2.90
N ILE A 115 0.52 15.80 -2.47
CA ILE A 115 1.41 16.96 -2.31
C ILE A 115 1.59 17.67 -3.66
N ASP A 116 1.89 16.95 -4.73
CA ASP A 116 2.05 17.53 -6.06
C ASP A 116 0.79 18.29 -6.50
N ARG A 117 -0.40 17.69 -6.30
CA ARG A 117 -1.69 18.35 -6.56
C ARG A 117 -1.90 19.61 -5.71
N THR A 118 -1.52 19.61 -4.43
CA THR A 118 -1.60 20.83 -3.60
C THR A 118 -0.66 21.94 -4.09
N LEU A 119 0.51 21.59 -4.62
CA LEU A 119 1.48 22.56 -5.16
C LEU A 119 0.96 23.19 -6.46
N ILE A 120 0.37 22.37 -7.35
CA ILE A 120 -0.17 22.84 -8.63
C ILE A 120 -1.38 23.75 -8.41
N THR A 121 -2.24 23.43 -7.44
CA THR A 121 -3.43 24.24 -7.12
C THR A 121 -3.12 25.50 -6.30
N SER A 122 -1.88 25.69 -5.84
CA SER A 122 -1.49 26.88 -5.08
C SER A 122 -1.63 28.16 -5.91
N SER A 123 -2.06 29.25 -5.27
CA SER A 123 -2.14 30.58 -5.88
C SER A 123 -0.77 31.18 -6.20
N ASN A 124 0.31 30.70 -5.57
CA ASN A 124 1.65 31.22 -5.76
C ASN A 124 2.34 30.57 -6.98
N ALA A 125 2.63 31.39 -8.01
CA ALA A 125 3.28 30.94 -9.24
C ALA A 125 4.65 30.29 -9.02
N THR A 126 5.41 30.74 -8.01
CA THR A 126 6.73 30.17 -7.67
C THR A 126 6.60 28.77 -7.07
N VAL A 127 5.54 28.53 -6.29
CA VAL A 127 5.23 27.22 -5.71
C VAL A 127 4.76 26.25 -6.79
N ARG A 128 3.90 26.72 -7.71
CA ARG A 128 3.43 25.93 -8.86
C ARG A 128 4.59 25.45 -9.75
N LYS A 129 5.59 26.30 -9.99
CA LYS A 129 6.80 25.96 -10.77
C LYS A 129 7.70 24.90 -10.12
N ARG A 130 7.53 24.57 -8.84
CA ARG A 130 8.31 23.50 -8.17
C ARG A 130 7.85 22.11 -8.57
N SER A 131 6.61 21.94 -9.03
CA SER A 131 6.13 20.68 -9.58
C SER A 131 6.82 20.42 -10.92
N THR A 132 7.87 19.59 -10.89
CA THR A 132 8.69 19.25 -12.06
C THR A 132 8.89 17.74 -12.10
N HIS A 133 9.06 17.19 -13.31
CA HIS A 133 9.32 15.76 -13.50
C HIS A 133 10.56 15.28 -12.71
N ARG A 134 11.63 16.09 -12.66
CA ARG A 134 12.84 15.78 -11.91
C ARG A 134 12.58 15.64 -10.41
N LEU A 135 11.77 16.55 -9.84
CA LEU A 135 11.39 16.46 -8.44
C LEU A 135 10.56 15.20 -8.18
N ALA A 136 9.63 14.86 -9.08
CA ALA A 136 8.81 13.66 -8.97
C ALA A 136 9.64 12.37 -8.94
N TYR A 137 10.60 12.21 -9.85
CA TYR A 137 11.50 11.05 -9.80
C TYR A 137 12.32 11.03 -8.51
N ARG A 138 12.87 12.17 -8.09
CA ARG A 138 13.68 12.25 -6.88
C ARG A 138 12.90 11.91 -5.61
N THR A 139 11.65 12.38 -5.48
CA THR A 139 10.81 12.11 -4.31
C THR A 139 10.33 10.67 -4.28
N ILE A 140 9.92 10.10 -5.42
CA ILE A 140 9.53 8.69 -5.53
C ILE A 140 10.71 7.79 -5.19
N SER A 141 11.88 8.01 -5.81
CA SER A 141 13.08 7.20 -5.54
C SER A 141 13.54 7.31 -4.09
N GLY A 142 13.55 8.53 -3.52
CA GLY A 142 13.91 8.74 -2.12
C GLY A 142 12.95 8.05 -1.16
N MET A 143 11.64 8.17 -1.38
CA MET A 143 10.63 7.48 -0.58
C MET A 143 10.72 5.96 -0.71
N THR A 144 10.98 5.47 -1.92
CA THR A 144 11.14 4.03 -2.18
C THR A 144 12.33 3.47 -1.41
N LEU A 145 13.47 4.18 -1.43
CA LEU A 145 14.66 3.79 -0.68
C LEU A 145 14.40 3.79 0.84
N ILE A 146 13.76 4.83 1.36
CA ILE A 146 13.39 4.91 2.78
C ILE A 146 12.48 3.75 3.18
N ALA A 147 11.47 3.43 2.36
CA ALA A 147 10.57 2.31 2.62
C ALA A 147 11.31 0.97 2.59
N ILE A 148 12.17 0.73 1.59
CA ILE A 148 13.00 -0.48 1.50
C ILE A 148 13.82 -0.66 2.78
N LEU A 149 14.53 0.38 3.20
CA LEU A 149 15.37 0.38 4.41
C LEU A 149 14.54 0.17 5.68
N TYR A 150 13.41 0.87 5.78
CA TYR A 150 12.51 0.73 6.92
C TYR A 150 12.05 -0.72 7.05
N TYR A 151 11.63 -1.38 5.98
CA TYR A 151 11.12 -2.76 6.04
C TYR A 151 12.17 -3.85 6.21
N ILE A 152 13.48 -3.54 6.23
CA ILE A 152 14.53 -4.55 6.45
C ILE A 152 14.29 -5.33 7.75
N HIS A 153 13.77 -4.68 8.80
CA HIS A 153 13.47 -5.36 10.07
C HIS A 153 12.49 -6.53 9.91
N VAL A 154 11.59 -6.49 8.92
CA VAL A 154 10.63 -7.57 8.62
C VAL A 154 11.33 -8.84 8.14
N LEU A 155 12.43 -8.74 7.38
CA LEU A 155 13.19 -9.91 6.94
C LEU A 155 13.87 -10.63 8.11
N VAL A 156 14.16 -9.91 9.19
CA VAL A 156 14.86 -10.47 10.36
C VAL A 156 13.88 -10.96 11.41
N GLY A 157 12.83 -10.20 11.69
CA GLY A 157 11.92 -10.46 12.80
C GLY A 157 10.70 -11.35 12.48
N TYR A 158 10.62 -11.94 11.29
CA TYR A 158 9.62 -12.97 10.99
C TYR A 158 10.24 -14.36 11.02
N ASP A 159 9.51 -15.31 11.58
CA ASP A 159 9.93 -16.70 11.66
C ASP A 159 8.76 -17.66 11.46
N ILE A 160 9.09 -18.93 11.24
CA ILE A 160 8.12 -20.00 11.07
C ILE A 160 7.86 -20.66 12.43
N TYR A 161 6.61 -20.65 12.87
CA TYR A 161 6.18 -21.31 14.11
C TYR A 161 5.12 -22.37 13.83
N VAL A 162 5.19 -23.47 14.58
CA VAL A 162 4.15 -24.49 14.63
C VAL A 162 3.12 -24.07 15.67
N LEU A 163 1.91 -23.73 15.23
CA LEU A 163 0.82 -23.38 16.14
C LEU A 163 0.29 -24.62 16.87
N PRO A 164 -0.37 -24.45 18.03
CA PRO A 164 -1.00 -25.55 18.78
C PRO A 164 -2.01 -26.36 17.96
N SER A 165 -2.53 -25.78 16.86
CA SER A 165 -3.42 -26.44 15.89
C SER A 165 -2.71 -27.41 14.93
N GLY A 166 -1.39 -27.57 15.04
CA GLY A 166 -0.56 -28.32 14.08
C GLY A 166 -0.33 -27.58 12.76
N THR A 167 -0.84 -26.35 12.64
CA THR A 167 -0.64 -25.49 11.46
C THR A 167 0.68 -24.76 11.57
N ILE A 168 1.46 -24.74 10.51
CA ILE A 168 2.69 -23.98 10.44
C ILE A 168 2.35 -22.60 9.86
N ALA A 169 2.83 -21.53 10.50
CA ALA A 169 2.54 -20.16 10.08
C ALA A 169 3.79 -19.28 10.15
N CYS A 170 3.88 -18.34 9.21
CA CYS A 170 4.88 -17.28 9.18
C CYS A 170 4.38 -16.11 10.04
N VAL A 171 4.95 -15.93 11.24
CA VAL A 171 4.49 -14.94 12.22
C VAL A 171 5.67 -14.10 12.74
N PRO A 172 5.43 -12.86 13.19
CA PRO A 172 6.48 -12.07 13.84
C PRO A 172 7.01 -12.82 15.07
N SER A 173 8.32 -12.74 15.31
CA SER A 173 8.97 -13.37 16.46
C SER A 173 8.25 -13.00 17.75
N ILE A 174 7.94 -14.04 18.54
CA ILE A 174 7.17 -13.91 19.78
C ILE A 174 7.93 -13.00 20.77
N GLY A 175 7.21 -12.12 21.43
CA GLY A 175 7.76 -11.20 22.44
C GLY A 175 7.73 -9.74 21.98
N THR A 176 8.79 -9.00 22.30
CA THR A 176 8.87 -7.53 22.12
C THR A 176 8.75 -7.09 20.66
N TYR A 177 9.25 -7.90 19.72
CA TYR A 177 9.19 -7.58 18.30
C TYR A 177 7.75 -7.52 17.75
N SER A 178 6.86 -8.42 18.20
CA SER A 178 5.46 -8.42 17.78
C SER A 178 4.75 -7.09 18.15
N TYR A 179 4.97 -6.60 19.36
CA TYR A 179 4.44 -5.30 19.81
C TYR A 179 5.05 -4.14 19.02
N PHE A 180 6.37 -4.16 18.83
CA PHE A 180 7.07 -3.14 18.03
C PHE A 180 6.51 -3.07 16.60
N PHE A 181 6.36 -4.23 15.95
CA PHE A 181 5.83 -4.32 14.60
C PHE A 181 4.38 -3.82 14.53
N ALA A 182 3.52 -4.23 15.46
CA ALA A 182 2.13 -3.80 15.51
C ALA A 182 1.99 -2.28 15.69
N TYR A 183 2.72 -1.70 16.64
CA TYR A 183 2.70 -0.26 16.89
C TYR A 183 3.26 0.54 15.71
N SER A 184 4.40 0.09 15.17
CA SER A 184 5.06 0.76 14.05
C SER A 184 4.18 0.69 12.80
N ASN A 185 3.51 -0.43 12.54
CA ASN A 185 2.57 -0.55 11.42
C ASN A 185 1.34 0.36 11.61
N LEU A 186 0.76 0.41 12.81
CA LEU A 186 -0.36 1.29 13.11
C LEU A 186 -0.02 2.76 12.85
N VAL A 187 1.10 3.23 13.39
CA VAL A 187 1.49 4.65 13.28
C VAL A 187 1.98 4.98 11.88
N VAL A 188 2.97 4.24 11.38
CA VAL A 188 3.68 4.56 10.13
C VAL A 188 2.80 4.30 8.92
N ASN A 189 2.12 3.15 8.83
CA ASN A 189 1.36 2.82 7.64
C ASN A 189 -0.08 3.33 7.62
N ASN A 190 -0.66 3.64 8.79
CA ASN A 190 -2.06 4.03 8.86
C ASN A 190 -2.20 5.49 9.30
N LEU A 191 -1.75 5.84 10.50
CA LEU A 191 -2.03 7.16 11.07
C LEU A 191 -1.33 8.31 10.32
N ILE A 192 -0.05 8.15 9.99
CA ILE A 192 0.74 9.16 9.28
C ILE A 192 0.19 9.43 7.86
N PRO A 193 0.06 8.45 6.96
CA PRO A 193 -0.43 8.73 5.61
C PRO A 193 -1.85 9.25 5.61
N LEU A 194 -2.72 8.76 6.50
CA LEU A 194 -4.12 9.18 6.54
C LEU A 194 -4.27 10.63 7.04
N SER A 195 -3.51 11.02 8.06
CA SER A 195 -3.47 12.41 8.53
C SER A 195 -2.90 13.35 7.47
N LEU A 196 -1.78 12.99 6.82
CA LEU A 196 -1.20 13.78 5.73
C LEU A 196 -2.18 13.94 4.56
N LEU A 197 -2.80 12.85 4.10
CA LEU A 197 -3.77 12.91 3.01
C LEU A 197 -4.97 13.80 3.34
N THR A 198 -5.48 13.71 4.56
CA THR A 198 -6.61 14.53 5.00
C THR A 198 -6.26 16.01 4.98
N ILE A 199 -5.10 16.38 5.53
CA ILE A 199 -4.62 17.76 5.54
C ILE A 199 -4.41 18.27 4.10
N LEU A 200 -3.79 17.47 3.24
CA LEU A 200 -3.53 17.82 1.84
C LEU A 200 -4.82 17.93 1.03
N ALA A 201 -5.79 17.05 1.25
CA ALA A 201 -7.10 17.11 0.62
C ALA A 201 -7.82 18.42 0.98
N ILE A 202 -7.85 18.78 2.27
CA ILE A 202 -8.45 20.04 2.73
C ILE A 202 -7.75 21.25 2.10
N LYS A 203 -6.41 21.26 2.05
CA LYS A 203 -5.65 22.33 1.38
C LYS A 203 -5.97 22.43 -0.11
N THR A 204 -6.05 21.29 -0.81
CA THR A 204 -6.38 21.24 -2.24
C THR A 204 -7.78 21.82 -2.49
N LEU A 205 -8.78 21.41 -1.69
CA LEU A 205 -10.15 21.89 -1.81
C LEU A 205 -10.26 23.40 -1.56
N ARG A 206 -9.59 23.91 -0.52
CA ARG A 206 -9.56 25.36 -0.23
C ARG A 206 -8.92 26.16 -1.36
N ASN A 207 -7.83 25.65 -1.94
CA ASN A 207 -7.17 26.29 -3.07
C ASN A 207 -8.08 26.34 -4.31
N LEU A 208 -8.75 25.22 -4.62
CA LEU A 208 -9.69 25.15 -5.74
C LEU A 208 -10.89 26.08 -5.56
N GLN A 209 -11.43 26.17 -4.33
CA GLN A 209 -12.51 27.12 -4.01
C GLN A 209 -12.08 28.57 -4.23
N ARG A 210 -10.86 28.95 -3.82
CA ARG A 210 -10.33 30.30 -4.05
C ARG A 210 -10.19 30.64 -5.53
N VAL A 211 -9.69 29.71 -6.34
CA VAL A 211 -9.59 29.90 -7.80
C VAL A 211 -10.97 30.00 -8.45
N ARG A 212 -11.95 29.19 -8.01
CA ARG A 212 -13.33 29.23 -8.55
C ARG A 212 -14.07 30.52 -8.20
N ILE A 213 -13.80 31.12 -7.04
CA ILE A 213 -14.40 32.39 -6.58
C ILE A 213 -13.71 33.61 -7.24
N GLN A 214 -12.60 33.43 -7.95
CA GLN A 214 -12.03 34.43 -8.85
C GLN A 214 -12.36 34.13 -10.33
N PRO A 215 -13.64 34.08 -10.76
CA PRO A 215 -13.93 34.06 -12.17
C PRO A 215 -13.57 35.43 -12.76
N SER A 216 -12.66 35.46 -13.73
CA SER A 216 -12.70 36.38 -14.87
C SER A 216 -13.12 37.84 -14.59
N ASN A 217 -12.24 38.64 -14.02
CA ASN A 217 -12.31 40.11 -14.16
C ASN A 217 -11.26 40.67 -15.13
N ASN A 218 -10.54 39.82 -15.88
CA ASN A 218 -9.64 40.26 -16.94
C ASN A 218 -9.52 39.15 -18.00
N CYS A 219 -10.28 39.32 -19.08
CA CYS A 219 -9.95 39.06 -20.49
C CYS A 219 -11.26 38.93 -21.28
#